data_AF-A0A6T6LWD3-F1
#
_entry.id   AF-A0A6T6LWD3-F1
#
_cell.length_a   1.000
_cell.length_b   1.000
_cell.length_c   1.000
_cell.angle_alpha   90.00
_cell.angle_beta   90.00
_cell.angle_gamma   90.00
#
_symmetry.space_group_name_H-M   'P 1'
#
loop_
_entity.id
_entity.type
_entity.pdbx_description
1 polymer ?
#
loop_
_entity_poly.entity_id
_entity_poly.type
_entity_poly.pdbx_seq_one_letter_code
_entity_poly.pdbx_strand_id
1 'polypeptide(L)'
;NRAYYRANVLSGLTNADQRITEDVEKFCTVFAELFSYTFKPILDIIIFTRSISKVIGWRGQATLYGYFIICSMFLRGISPPLGLMTAQESSLSGNLRTAHARVKANAEEIAFNDPPGGDAERRSLDSWLKKLLRHMTLSSFQRFVQACADGTNLPPVFLACCG
;
A
#
# COMPACT_ATOMS: atom_id res chain seq x y z
N ASN A 1 -7.43 35.36 -7.32
CA ASN A 1 -7.13 35.89 -5.97
C ASN A 1 -8.23 35.74 -4.92
N ARG A 2 -9.52 36.01 -5.19
CA ARG A 2 -10.58 35.84 -4.16
C ARG A 2 -10.83 34.39 -3.70
N ALA A 3 -10.61 33.40 -4.57
CA ALA A 3 -10.81 31.98 -4.24
C ALA A 3 -9.77 31.46 -3.22
N TYR A 4 -8.50 31.82 -3.39
CA TYR A 4 -7.41 31.47 -2.46
C TYR A 4 -7.64 32.03 -1.05
N TYR A 5 -8.07 33.30 -0.96
CA TYR A 5 -8.35 33.94 0.32
C TYR A 5 -9.56 33.32 1.03
N ARG A 6 -10.62 32.97 0.29
CA ARG A 6 -11.77 32.23 0.82
C ARG A 6 -11.38 30.83 1.30
N ALA A 7 -10.54 30.09 0.58
CA ALA A 7 -10.11 28.76 1.00
C ALA A 7 -9.26 28.80 2.29
N ASN A 8 -8.37 29.80 2.43
CA ASN A 8 -7.53 29.94 3.61
C ASN A 8 -8.33 30.39 4.86
N VAL A 9 -9.24 31.36 4.68
CA VAL A 9 -9.98 31.97 5.79
C VAL A 9 -11.27 31.22 6.16
N LEU A 10 -12.00 30.68 5.18
CA LEU A 10 -13.31 30.06 5.38
C LEU A 10 -13.24 28.56 5.68
N SER A 11 -12.15 27.88 5.28
CA SER A 11 -11.99 26.43 5.45
C SER A 11 -11.06 26.05 6.61
N GLY A 12 -10.53 27.01 7.37
CA GLY A 12 -9.65 26.74 8.52
C GLY A 12 -8.36 26.01 8.16
N LEU A 13 -7.93 26.09 6.89
CA LEU A 13 -6.80 25.36 6.35
C LEU A 13 -5.50 26.13 6.64
N THR A 14 -4.96 25.98 7.86
CA THR A 14 -3.63 26.49 8.20
C THR A 14 -2.56 25.88 7.27
N ASN A 15 -1.75 26.74 6.64
CA ASN A 15 -0.59 26.41 5.80
C ASN A 15 -0.91 25.53 4.56
N ALA A 16 -1.98 25.85 3.83
CA ALA A 16 -2.36 25.14 2.61
C ALA A 16 -1.30 25.24 1.49
N ASP A 17 -0.69 26.41 1.37
CA ASP A 17 0.42 26.70 0.47
C ASP A 17 1.66 25.85 0.76
N GLN A 18 2.07 25.75 2.03
CA GLN A 18 3.19 24.91 2.44
C GLN A 18 2.95 23.44 2.09
N ARG A 19 1.74 22.92 2.36
CA ARG A 19 1.40 21.52 2.04
C ARG A 19 1.41 21.25 0.54
N ILE A 20 0.91 22.19 -0.26
CA ILE A 20 0.93 22.05 -1.73
C ILE A 20 2.37 22.00 -2.24
N THR A 21 3.24 22.90 -1.77
CA THR A 21 4.64 22.92 -2.20
C THR A 21 5.38 21.65 -1.77
N GLU A 22 5.19 21.23 -0.52
CA GLU A 22 5.82 20.02 0.02
C GLU A 22 5.33 18.75 -0.72
N ASP A 23 4.04 18.66 -1.04
CA ASP A 23 3.48 17.53 -1.80
C ASP A 23 4.00 17.51 -3.25
N VAL A 24 4.14 18.67 -3.90
CA VAL A 24 4.69 18.77 -5.26
C VAL A 24 6.17 18.38 -5.26
N GLU A 25 6.96 18.84 -4.30
CA GLU A 25 8.37 18.50 -4.17
C GLU A 25 8.56 16.99 -3.98
N LYS A 26 7.80 16.38 -3.06
CA LYS A 26 7.80 14.93 -2.84
C LYS A 26 7.37 14.18 -4.09
N PHE A 27 6.34 14.65 -4.77
CA PHE A 27 5.86 14.03 -6.01
C PHE A 27 6.94 14.02 -7.09
N CYS A 28 7.58 15.17 -7.34
CA CYS A 28 8.64 15.28 -8.35
C CYS A 28 9.84 14.40 -8.00
N THR A 29 10.20 14.30 -6.73
CA THR A 29 11.31 13.44 -6.26
C THR A 29 11.01 11.98 -6.54
N VAL A 30 9.85 11.48 -6.08
CA VAL A 30 9.41 10.09 -6.32
C VAL A 30 9.27 9.80 -7.82
N PHE A 31 8.77 10.76 -8.59
CA PHE A 31 8.64 10.62 -10.04
C PHE A 31 10.00 10.48 -10.73
N ALA A 32 10.97 11.31 -10.37
CA ALA A 32 12.32 11.26 -10.94
C ALA A 32 13.03 9.93 -10.62
N GLU A 33 12.88 9.44 -9.39
CA GLU A 33 13.38 8.12 -8.97
C GLU A 33 12.71 7.01 -9.78
N LEU A 34 11.38 7.00 -9.83
CA LEU A 34 10.60 5.99 -10.56
C LEU A 34 10.98 5.96 -12.04
N PHE A 35 11.15 7.13 -12.65
CA PHE A 35 11.56 7.25 -14.05
C PHE A 35 12.92 6.57 -14.27
N SER A 36 13.89 6.81 -13.39
CA SER A 36 15.22 6.21 -13.49
C SER A 36 15.19 4.68 -13.31
N TYR A 37 14.40 4.18 -12.35
CA TYR A 37 14.24 2.74 -12.12
C TYR A 37 13.47 2.03 -13.24
N THR A 38 12.56 2.72 -13.92
CA THR A 38 11.70 2.13 -14.96
C THR A 38 12.34 2.21 -16.35
N PHE A 39 13.06 3.28 -16.64
CA PHE A 39 13.64 3.49 -17.97
C PHE A 39 14.75 2.49 -18.28
N LYS A 40 15.58 2.16 -17.28
CA LYS A 40 16.67 1.19 -17.42
C LYS A 40 16.20 -0.21 -17.88
N PRO A 41 15.20 -0.85 -17.22
CA PRO A 41 14.68 -2.14 -17.67
C PRO A 41 13.94 -2.05 -19.01
N ILE A 42 13.26 -0.93 -19.33
CA ILE A 42 12.62 -0.76 -20.65
C ILE A 42 13.65 -0.79 -21.77
N LEU A 43 14.73 -0.02 -21.63
CA LEU A 43 15.82 0.00 -22.62
C LEU A 43 16.48 -1.37 -22.75
N ASP A 44 16.72 -2.04 -21.62
CA ASP A 44 17.31 -3.38 -21.62
C ASP A 44 16.43 -4.39 -22.38
N ILE A 45 15.12 -4.39 -22.12
CA ILE A 45 14.16 -5.25 -22.83
C ILE A 45 14.19 -5.00 -24.34
N ILE A 46 14.21 -3.73 -24.79
CA ILE A 46 14.21 -3.40 -26.22
C ILE A 46 15.48 -3.89 -26.91
N ILE A 47 16.64 -3.68 -26.29
CA ILE A 47 17.94 -4.09 -26.83
C ILE A 47 18.03 -5.62 -26.86
N PHE A 48 17.65 -6.29 -25.78
CA PHE A 48 17.66 -7.74 -25.65
C PHE A 48 16.71 -8.41 -26.65
N THR A 49 15.50 -7.89 -26.79
CA THR A 49 14.50 -8.32 -27.77
C THR A 49 15.05 -8.25 -29.20
N ARG A 50 15.73 -7.15 -29.56
CA ARG A 50 16.34 -7.00 -30.88
C ARG A 50 17.51 -7.95 -31.11
N SER A 51 18.33 -8.20 -30.08
CA SER A 51 19.44 -9.13 -30.16
C SER A 51 18.95 -10.57 -30.40
N ILE A 52 17.96 -11.02 -29.62
CA ILE A 52 17.36 -12.35 -29.74
C ILE A 52 16.68 -12.56 -31.10
N SER A 53 15.93 -11.55 -31.58
CA SER A 53 15.29 -11.61 -32.90
C SER A 53 16.29 -11.87 -34.02
N LYS A 54 17.49 -11.30 -33.95
CA LYS A 54 18.53 -11.46 -34.97
C LYS A 54 19.21 -12.84 -34.91
N VAL A 55 19.38 -13.41 -33.72
CA VAL A 55 20.07 -14.71 -33.54
C VAL A 55 19.15 -15.90 -33.79
N ILE A 56 17.92 -15.85 -33.27
CA ILE A 56 16.99 -16.99 -33.23
C ILE A 56 15.89 -16.88 -34.31
N GLY A 57 15.67 -15.67 -34.85
CA GLY A 57 14.59 -15.39 -35.79
C GLY A 57 13.23 -15.19 -35.12
N TRP A 58 12.26 -14.68 -35.90
CA TRP A 58 10.95 -14.26 -35.38
C TRP A 58 10.13 -15.41 -34.76
N ARG A 59 10.24 -16.62 -35.33
CA ARG A 59 9.45 -17.79 -34.88
C ARG A 59 9.86 -18.25 -33.47
N GLY A 60 11.16 -18.31 -33.19
CA GLY A 60 11.64 -18.73 -31.86
C GLY A 60 11.33 -17.69 -30.79
N GLN A 61 11.36 -16.40 -31.12
CA GLN A 61 10.97 -15.35 -30.19
C GLN A 61 9.47 -15.37 -29.85
N ALA A 62 8.61 -15.64 -30.82
CA ALA A 62 7.18 -15.81 -30.57
C ALA A 62 6.89 -17.00 -29.63
N THR A 63 7.57 -18.14 -29.83
CA THR A 63 7.45 -19.31 -28.94
C THR A 63 7.94 -19.00 -27.51
N LEU A 64 9.04 -18.26 -27.36
CA LEU A 64 9.57 -17.86 -26.06
C LEU A 64 8.57 -17.01 -25.28
N TYR A 65 7.99 -15.98 -25.92
CA TYR A 65 6.95 -15.17 -25.28
C TYR A 65 5.70 -15.96 -24.95
N GLY A 66 5.29 -16.88 -25.82
CA GLY A 66 4.17 -17.78 -25.55
C GLY A 66 4.39 -18.63 -24.30
N TYR A 67 5.57 -19.24 -24.17
CA TYR A 67 5.96 -20.00 -22.98
C TYR A 67 5.95 -19.11 -21.71
N PHE A 68 6.51 -17.91 -21.80
CA PHE A 68 6.57 -16.98 -20.68
C PHE A 68 5.17 -16.54 -20.22
N ILE A 69 4.25 -16.29 -21.16
CA ILE A 69 2.86 -15.95 -20.84
C ILE A 69 2.18 -17.11 -20.11
N ILE A 70 2.31 -18.34 -20.60
CA ILE A 70 1.70 -19.53 -19.98
C ILE A 70 2.26 -19.72 -18.55
N CYS A 71 3.57 -19.67 -18.38
CA CYS A 71 4.21 -19.75 -17.07
C CYS A 71 3.76 -18.62 -16.14
N SER A 72 3.66 -17.39 -16.65
CA SER A 72 3.20 -16.24 -15.85
C SER A 72 1.75 -16.37 -15.43
N MET A 73 0.86 -16.91 -16.28
CA MET A 73 -0.53 -17.17 -15.94
C MET A 73 -0.65 -18.24 -14.85
N PHE A 74 0.13 -19.31 -14.97
CA PHE A 74 0.20 -20.36 -13.96
C PHE A 74 0.72 -19.82 -12.62
N LEU A 75 1.82 -19.06 -12.64
CA LEU A 75 2.41 -18.46 -11.45
C LEU A 75 1.47 -17.43 -10.80
N ARG A 76 0.77 -16.62 -11.61
CA ARG A 76 -0.20 -15.63 -11.14
C ARG A 76 -1.48 -16.26 -10.57
N GLY A 77 -1.82 -17.48 -10.98
CA GLY A 77 -2.88 -18.28 -10.36
C GLY A 77 -2.49 -18.83 -8.98
N ILE A 78 -1.21 -19.15 -8.78
CA ILE A 78 -0.67 -19.62 -7.49
C ILE A 78 -0.39 -18.45 -6.53
N SER A 79 0.05 -17.30 -7.08
CA SER A 79 0.41 -16.13 -6.28
C SER A 79 -0.85 -15.45 -5.72
N PRO A 80 -0.96 -15.25 -4.38
CA PRO A 80 -2.12 -14.61 -3.78
C PRO A 80 -2.20 -13.12 -4.16
N PRO A 81 -3.41 -12.54 -4.33
CA PRO A 81 -3.58 -11.14 -4.71
C PRO A 81 -3.29 -10.18 -3.54
N LEU A 82 -2.01 -9.91 -3.26
CA LEU A 82 -1.55 -9.02 -2.17
C LEU A 82 -2.15 -7.60 -2.21
N GLY A 83 -2.45 -7.10 -3.42
CA GLY A 83 -3.03 -5.77 -3.59
C GLY A 83 -4.40 -5.62 -2.94
N LEU A 84 -5.26 -6.63 -3.06
CA LEU A 84 -6.59 -6.62 -2.42
C LEU A 84 -6.47 -6.67 -0.90
N MET A 85 -5.50 -7.42 -0.39
CA MET A 85 -5.25 -7.55 1.06
C MET A 85 -4.79 -6.22 1.66
N THR A 86 -3.90 -5.52 0.96
CA THR A 86 -3.39 -4.22 1.38
C THR A 86 -4.48 -3.15 1.33
N ALA A 87 -5.36 -3.19 0.32
CA ALA A 87 -6.51 -2.30 0.25
C ALA A 87 -7.51 -2.52 1.40
N GLN A 88 -7.76 -3.79 1.77
CA GLN A 88 -8.60 -4.13 2.91
C GLN A 88 -7.98 -3.66 4.24
N GLU A 89 -6.68 -3.87 4.43
CA GLU A 89 -5.94 -3.41 5.61
C GLU A 89 -6.03 -1.89 5.77
N SER A 90 -5.84 -1.14 4.68
CA SER A 90 -5.97 0.32 4.67
C SER A 90 -7.38 0.79 5.03
N SER A 91 -8.42 0.11 4.51
CA SER A 91 -9.82 0.43 4.82
C SER A 91 -10.14 0.22 6.30
N LEU A 92 -9.66 -0.90 6.87
CA LEU A 92 -9.90 -1.26 8.26
C LEU A 92 -9.17 -0.32 9.24
N SER A 93 -7.93 0.06 8.91
CA SER A 93 -7.17 1.09 9.63
C SER A 93 -7.84 2.46 9.58
N GLY A 94 -8.41 2.83 8.42
CA GLY A 94 -9.20 4.05 8.25
C GLY A 94 -10.44 4.08 9.15
N ASN A 95 -11.15 2.96 9.25
CA ASN A 95 -12.32 2.83 10.14
C ASN A 95 -11.93 2.98 11.62
N LEU A 96 -10.83 2.33 12.05
CA LEU A 96 -10.31 2.48 13.41
C LEU A 96 -9.95 3.94 13.72
N ARG A 97 -9.25 4.62 12.80
CA ARG A 97 -8.87 6.03 12.95
C ARG A 97 -10.10 6.95 13.06
N THR A 98 -11.12 6.68 12.27
CA THR A 98 -12.38 7.44 12.29
C THR A 98 -13.12 7.22 13.62
N ALA A 99 -13.21 5.98 14.09
CA ALA A 99 -13.80 5.67 15.39
C ALA A 99 -13.03 6.37 16.53
N HIS A 100 -11.70 6.29 16.54
CA HIS A 100 -10.85 6.98 17.52
C HIS A 100 -11.07 8.49 17.54
N ALA A 101 -11.25 9.12 16.37
CA ALA A 101 -11.53 10.55 16.26
C ALA A 101 -12.89 10.91 16.86
N ARG A 102 -13.93 10.05 16.70
CA ARG A 102 -15.25 10.25 17.32
C ARG A 102 -15.19 10.17 18.84
N VAL A 103 -14.49 9.17 19.39
CA VAL A 103 -14.30 9.05 20.84
C VAL A 103 -13.61 10.30 21.40
N LYS A 104 -12.58 10.80 20.71
CA LYS A 104 -11.88 12.01 21.14
C LYS A 104 -12.76 13.25 21.10
N ALA A 105 -13.61 13.39 20.07
CA ALA A 105 -14.50 14.53 19.92
C ALA A 105 -15.63 14.55 20.98
N ASN A 106 -16.13 13.38 21.37
CA ASN A 106 -17.24 13.24 22.32
C ASN A 106 -16.77 12.79 23.72
N ALA A 107 -15.49 12.98 24.05
CA ALA A 107 -14.91 12.47 25.30
C ALA A 107 -15.58 13.05 26.55
N GLU A 108 -16.00 14.32 26.49
CA GLU A 108 -16.68 15.01 27.60
C GLU A 108 -18.08 14.45 27.87
N GLU A 109 -18.85 14.18 26.80
CA GLU A 109 -20.19 13.58 26.91
C GLU A 109 -20.12 12.14 27.41
N ILE A 110 -19.14 11.36 26.94
CA ILE A 110 -18.90 9.99 27.39
C ILE A 110 -18.55 9.95 28.87
N ALA A 111 -17.67 10.84 29.34
CA ALA A 111 -17.25 10.92 30.74
C ALA A 111 -18.39 11.37 31.69
N PHE A 112 -19.37 12.11 31.18
CA PHE A 112 -20.52 12.56 31.97
C PHE A 112 -21.63 11.50 32.07
N ASN A 113 -21.72 10.59 31.10
CA ASN A 113 -22.78 9.56 30.99
C ASN A 113 -22.32 8.14 31.40
N ASP A 114 -21.20 8.04 32.12
CA ASP A 114 -20.77 6.78 32.75
C ASP A 114 -21.78 6.34 33.83
N PRO A 115 -22.05 5.03 34.04
CA PRO A 115 -21.21 3.86 33.68
C PRO A 115 -21.47 3.08 32.36
N PRO A 116 -22.59 3.16 31.61
CA PRO A 116 -22.83 2.30 30.43
C PRO A 116 -22.34 2.87 29.08
N GLY A 117 -22.15 4.20 28.96
CA GLY A 117 -21.80 4.87 27.70
C GLY A 117 -20.36 4.62 27.24
N GLY A 118 -19.38 4.80 28.13
CA GLY A 118 -17.96 4.56 27.83
C GLY A 118 -17.66 3.09 27.52
N ASP A 119 -18.34 2.18 28.19
CA ASP A 119 -18.22 0.74 27.98
C ASP A 119 -18.68 0.29 26.60
N ALA A 120 -19.77 0.86 26.08
CA ALA A 120 -20.29 0.54 24.76
C ALA A 120 -19.33 1.00 23.65
N GLU A 121 -18.81 2.24 23.76
CA GLU A 121 -17.87 2.82 22.80
C GLU A 121 -16.53 2.05 22.81
N ARG A 122 -16.04 1.67 24.00
CA ARG A 122 -14.86 0.84 24.18
C ARG A 122 -15.00 -0.53 23.53
N ARG A 123 -16.16 -1.20 23.68
CA ARG A 123 -16.44 -2.49 23.01
C ARG A 123 -16.46 -2.36 21.49
N SER A 124 -17.01 -1.26 20.97
CA SER A 124 -17.00 -0.97 19.53
C SER A 124 -15.58 -0.84 19.00
N LEU A 125 -14.74 -0.03 19.65
CA LEU A 125 -13.34 0.19 19.26
C LEU A 125 -12.50 -1.10 19.33
N ASP A 126 -12.67 -1.87 20.40
CA ASP A 126 -12.00 -3.17 20.58
C ASP A 126 -12.41 -4.18 19.49
N SER A 127 -13.66 -4.14 19.03
CA SER A 127 -14.11 -4.99 17.92
C SER A 127 -13.41 -4.66 16.59
N TRP A 128 -13.17 -3.37 16.31
CA TRP A 128 -12.43 -2.92 15.12
C TRP A 128 -10.95 -3.27 15.21
N LEU A 129 -10.36 -3.08 16.39
CA LEU A 129 -8.97 -3.44 16.65
C LEU A 129 -8.73 -4.94 16.48
N LYS A 130 -9.60 -5.79 17.04
CA LYS A 130 -9.51 -7.25 16.88
C LYS A 130 -9.63 -7.69 15.42
N LYS A 131 -10.52 -7.08 14.64
CA LYS A 131 -10.62 -7.35 13.20
C LYS A 131 -9.33 -6.98 12.48
N LEU A 132 -8.74 -5.82 12.79
CA LEU A 132 -7.48 -5.38 12.19
C LEU A 132 -6.33 -6.31 12.52
N LEU A 133 -6.17 -6.68 13.80
CA LEU A 133 -5.13 -7.60 14.24
C LEU A 133 -5.26 -8.98 13.58
N ARG A 134 -6.48 -9.52 13.47
CA ARG A 134 -6.72 -10.78 12.76
C ARG A 134 -6.36 -10.71 11.27
N HIS A 135 -6.68 -9.60 10.61
CA HIS A 135 -6.29 -9.39 9.21
C HIS A 135 -4.76 -9.26 9.06
N MET A 136 -4.09 -8.56 9.98
CA MET A 136 -2.64 -8.40 10.01
C MET A 136 -1.91 -9.72 10.21
N THR A 137 -2.36 -10.57 11.15
CA THR A 137 -1.71 -11.86 11.42
C THR A 137 -1.87 -12.83 10.25
N LEU A 138 -3.05 -12.86 9.63
CA LEU A 138 -3.30 -13.67 8.44
C LEU A 138 -2.47 -13.19 7.23
N SER A 139 -2.44 -11.87 6.99
CA SER A 139 -1.69 -11.28 5.88
C SER A 139 -0.18 -11.43 6.06
N SER A 140 0.32 -11.35 7.30
CA SER A 140 1.73 -11.57 7.63
C SER A 140 2.18 -13.00 7.29
N PHE A 141 1.34 -13.99 7.58
CA PHE A 141 1.64 -15.38 7.21
C PHE A 141 1.68 -15.58 5.69
N GLN A 142 0.75 -14.97 4.96
CA GLN A 142 0.73 -15.07 3.49
C GLN A 142 1.93 -14.35 2.85
N ARG A 143 2.29 -13.18 3.36
CA ARG A 143 3.51 -12.46 2.95
C ARG A 143 4.77 -13.28 3.25
N PHE A 144 4.80 -14.00 4.37
CA PHE A 144 5.91 -14.91 4.72
C PHE A 144 6.02 -16.09 3.74
N VAL A 145 4.91 -16.76 3.42
CA VAL A 145 4.90 -17.87 2.44
C VAL A 145 5.38 -17.38 1.07
N GLN A 146 4.96 -16.19 0.66
CA GLN A 146 5.39 -15.60 -0.60
C GLN A 146 6.88 -15.20 -0.60
N ALA A 147 7.38 -14.63 0.49
CA ALA A 147 8.81 -14.34 0.64
C ALA A 147 9.69 -15.61 0.57
N CYS A 148 9.23 -16.71 1.18
CA CYS A 148 9.90 -18.01 1.05
C CYS A 148 9.87 -18.55 -0.39
N ALA A 149 8.77 -18.35 -1.13
CA ALA A 149 8.64 -18.78 -2.52
C ALA A 149 9.51 -17.97 -3.50
N ASP A 150 9.66 -16.66 -3.26
CA ASP A 150 10.46 -15.77 -4.11
C ASP A 150 11.98 -15.90 -3.86
N GLY A 151 12.41 -16.70 -2.87
CA GLY A 151 13.82 -17.00 -2.61
C GLY A 151 14.69 -15.77 -2.27
N THR A 152 14.07 -14.62 -2.01
CA THR A 152 14.73 -13.38 -1.61
C THR A 152 14.62 -13.24 -0.09
N ASN A 153 15.69 -12.71 0.53
CA ASN A 153 15.89 -12.63 1.98
C ASN A 153 14.61 -12.34 2.78
N LEU A 154 14.42 -13.12 3.85
CA LEU A 154 13.38 -12.95 4.87
C LEU A 154 13.17 -11.45 5.21
N PRO A 155 11.93 -10.99 5.44
CA PRO A 155 11.67 -9.62 5.81
C PRO A 155 12.50 -9.22 7.05
N PRO A 156 13.12 -8.02 7.07
CA PRO A 156 14.03 -7.58 8.13
C PRO A 156 13.38 -7.53 9.53
N VAL A 157 12.05 -7.56 9.61
CA VAL A 157 11.28 -7.58 10.85
C VAL A 157 11.52 -8.85 11.68
N PHE A 158 11.86 -9.98 11.04
CA PHE A 158 12.12 -11.24 11.75
C PHE A 158 13.58 -11.40 12.19
N LEU A 159 14.52 -10.74 11.50
CA LEU A 159 15.93 -10.70 11.93
C LEU A 159 16.10 -9.94 13.26
N ALA A 160 15.20 -8.98 13.54
CA ALA A 160 15.19 -8.20 14.77
C ALA A 160 14.52 -8.90 15.97
N CYS A 161 13.71 -9.95 15.75
CA CYS A 161 13.09 -10.72 16.85
C CYS A 161 13.91 -11.95 17.27
N CYS A 162 14.95 -12.31 16.50
CA CYS A 162 15.81 -13.46 16.77
C CYS A 162 17.24 -13.06 17.19
N GLY A 163 17.47 -11.77 17.48
CA GLY A 163 18.74 -11.21 17.94
C GLY A 163 18.64 -10.69 19.36
#